data_AF-A0A9E4HMX9-F1
#
_entry.id   AF-A0A9E4HMX9-F1
#
_cell.length_a   1.000
_cell.length_b   1.000
_cell.length_c   1.000
_cell.angle_alpha   90.00
_cell.angle_beta   90.00
_cell.angle_gamma   90.00
#
_symmetry.space_group_name_H-M   'P 1'
#
loop_
_entity.id
_entity.type
_entity.pdbx_description
1 polymer ?
#
loop_
_entity_poly.entity_id
_entity_poly.type
_entity_poly.pdbx_seq_one_letter_code
_entity_poly.pdbx_strand_id
1 'polypeptide(L)'
;MSDGSGVLAMQDLTESERALFLADLNNRRKDTTVAVLLCLFLGGLGAHRFYLGQNLLGILYVCCFIPYWIVSMVLFFGIPLIFPFFVLVIEAFLVGGRVRSYNENAANQIASKLKALRKGADAPRTLDPAPEGTAGAHEAAP
;
A
#
# COMPACT_ATOMS: atom_id res chain seq x y z
N MET A 1 10.35 12.18 -12.97
CA MET A 1 11.25 11.06 -12.63
C MET A 1 10.41 10.01 -11.90
N SER A 2 9.87 9.04 -12.63
CA SER A 2 9.27 7.82 -12.06
C SER A 2 10.35 6.76 -12.28
N ASP A 3 11.07 6.46 -11.20
CA ASP A 3 12.24 5.61 -11.20
C ASP A 3 11.79 4.15 -11.39
N GLY A 4 12.43 3.46 -12.33
CA GLY A 4 12.21 2.05 -12.67
C GLY A 4 12.49 1.06 -11.53
N SER A 5 12.56 1.49 -10.27
CA SER A 5 12.60 0.69 -9.03
C SER A 5 11.79 -0.61 -9.09
N GLY A 6 10.56 -0.58 -9.61
CA GLY A 6 9.75 -1.79 -9.80
C GLY A 6 10.29 -2.76 -10.86
N VAL A 7 10.87 -2.24 -11.94
CA VAL A 7 11.52 -3.03 -13.00
C VAL A 7 12.87 -3.57 -12.52
N LEU A 8 13.63 -2.77 -11.78
CA LEU A 8 14.89 -3.17 -11.15
C LEU A 8 14.68 -4.30 -10.13
N ALA A 9 13.60 -4.22 -9.36
CA ALA A 9 13.21 -5.31 -8.48
C ALA A 9 12.89 -6.60 -9.24
N MET A 10 12.33 -6.54 -10.46
CA MET A 10 12.00 -7.72 -11.26
C MET A 10 13.20 -8.38 -11.94
N GLN A 11 14.30 -7.64 -12.16
CA GLN A 11 15.49 -8.15 -12.87
C GLN A 11 16.30 -9.14 -12.03
N ASP A 12 16.27 -9.01 -10.71
CA ASP A 12 17.08 -9.80 -9.78
C ASP A 12 16.31 -10.98 -9.12
N LEU A 13 15.07 -11.24 -9.54
CA LEU A 13 14.20 -12.27 -8.95
C LEU A 13 14.17 -13.53 -9.81
N THR A 14 14.18 -14.69 -9.16
CA THR A 14 13.91 -15.99 -9.80
C THR A 14 12.48 -16.04 -10.34
N GLU A 15 12.17 -16.96 -11.27
CA GLU A 15 10.82 -17.04 -11.85
C GLU A 15 9.72 -17.25 -10.80
N SER A 16 9.97 -18.10 -9.81
CA SER A 16 9.05 -18.36 -8.69
C SER A 16 8.83 -17.11 -7.83
N GLU A 17 9.90 -16.37 -7.53
CA GLU A 17 9.84 -15.12 -6.78
C GLU A 17 9.13 -14.02 -7.56
N ARG A 18 9.37 -13.93 -8.87
CA ARG A 18 8.72 -12.97 -9.76
C ARG A 18 7.22 -13.24 -9.86
N ALA A 19 6.80 -14.50 -9.95
CA ALA A 19 5.39 -14.87 -9.95
C ALA A 19 4.70 -14.45 -8.65
N LEU A 20 5.34 -14.69 -7.49
CA LEU A 20 4.81 -14.27 -6.18
C LEU A 20 4.74 -12.74 -6.05
N PHE A 21 5.79 -12.03 -6.47
CA PHE A 21 5.82 -10.56 -6.48
C PHE A 21 4.71 -9.96 -7.33
N LEU A 22 4.50 -10.50 -8.55
CA LEU A 22 3.45 -10.03 -9.45
C LEU A 22 2.05 -10.31 -8.91
N ALA A 23 1.85 -11.46 -8.26
CA ALA A 23 0.59 -11.79 -7.59
C ALA A 23 0.28 -10.79 -6.45
N ASP A 24 1.26 -10.52 -5.58
CA ASP A 24 1.12 -9.57 -4.48
C ASP A 24 0.94 -8.12 -4.96
N LEU A 25 1.69 -7.70 -5.99
CA LEU A 25 1.53 -6.39 -6.61
C LEU A 25 0.11 -6.22 -7.16
N ASN A 26 -0.37 -7.20 -7.92
CA ASN A 26 -1.70 -7.14 -8.51
C ASN A 26 -2.79 -7.02 -7.44
N ASN A 27 -2.63 -7.72 -6.31
CA ASN A 27 -3.56 -7.67 -5.19
C ASN A 27 -3.51 -6.34 -4.40
N ARG A 28 -2.35 -5.67 -4.35
CA ARG A 28 -2.14 -4.44 -3.56
C ARG A 28 -2.30 -3.16 -4.38
N ARG A 29 -2.20 -3.23 -5.70
CA ARG A 29 -2.31 -2.09 -6.60
C ARG A 29 -3.68 -1.43 -6.47
N LYS A 30 -3.69 -0.11 -6.39
CA LYS A 30 -4.90 0.71 -6.37
C LYS A 30 -5.09 1.42 -7.70
N ASP A 31 -6.33 1.51 -8.14
CA ASP A 31 -6.68 2.14 -9.41
C ASP A 31 -6.87 3.65 -9.25
N THR A 32 -6.18 4.39 -10.11
CA THR A 32 -6.29 5.85 -10.15
C THR A 32 -7.69 6.30 -10.53
N THR A 33 -8.33 5.61 -11.47
CA THR A 33 -9.70 5.92 -11.90
C THR A 33 -10.69 5.79 -10.75
N VAL A 34 -10.56 4.74 -9.93
CA VAL A 34 -11.41 4.55 -8.74
C VAL A 34 -11.17 5.69 -7.74
N ALA A 35 -9.92 6.05 -7.49
CA ALA A 35 -9.60 7.17 -6.59
C ALA A 35 -10.15 8.52 -7.09
N VAL A 36 -10.12 8.78 -8.40
CA VAL A 36 -10.69 9.98 -9.04
C VAL A 36 -12.21 9.97 -8.94
N LEU A 37 -12.87 8.83 -9.21
CA LEU A 37 -14.31 8.68 -9.05
C LEU A 37 -14.74 8.95 -7.60
N LEU A 38 -14.01 8.38 -6.62
CA LEU A 38 -14.27 8.65 -5.20
C LEU A 38 -14.04 10.13 -4.85
N CYS A 39 -13.06 10.79 -5.48
CA CYS A 39 -12.83 12.22 -5.30
C CYS A 39 -13.92 13.08 -5.94
N LEU A 40 -14.51 12.66 -7.07
CA LEU A 40 -15.57 13.41 -7.74
C LEU A 40 -16.93 13.26 -7.05
N PHE A 41 -17.30 12.03 -6.67
CA PHE A 41 -18.60 11.75 -6.03
C PHE A 41 -18.59 12.02 -4.52
N LEU A 42 -17.48 11.74 -3.83
CA LEU A 42 -17.33 11.85 -2.38
C LEU A 42 -16.23 12.84 -1.96
N GLY A 43 -15.80 13.75 -2.86
CA GLY A 43 -14.71 14.69 -2.61
C GLY A 43 -14.92 15.63 -1.43
N GLY A 44 -16.16 16.08 -1.22
CA GLY A 44 -16.52 16.88 -0.05
C GLY A 44 -16.49 16.08 1.27
N LEU A 45 -16.56 14.75 1.20
CA LEU A 45 -16.44 13.84 2.34
C LEU A 45 -15.02 13.26 2.50
N GLY A 46 -14.11 13.47 1.54
CA GLY A 46 -12.73 12.98 1.62
C GLY A 46 -12.57 11.45 1.47
N ALA A 47 -13.53 10.74 0.85
CA ALA A 47 -13.50 9.27 0.75
C ALA A 47 -12.31 8.70 -0.02
N HIS A 48 -11.77 9.46 -0.98
CA HIS A 48 -10.56 9.08 -1.72
C HIS A 48 -9.36 8.90 -0.78
N ARG A 49 -9.27 9.62 0.35
CA ARG A 49 -8.19 9.44 1.33
C ARG A 49 -8.30 8.12 2.10
N PHE A 50 -9.52 7.68 2.40
CA PHE A 50 -9.76 6.37 3.01
C PHE A 50 -9.42 5.23 2.05
N TYR A 51 -9.65 5.41 0.73
CA TYR A 51 -9.27 4.42 -0.28
C TYR A 51 -7.76 4.18 -0.38
N LEU A 52 -6.95 5.24 -0.21
CA LEU A 52 -5.49 5.12 -0.15
C LEU A 52 -4.97 4.68 1.24
N GLY A 53 -5.83 4.31 2.18
CA GLY A 53 -5.44 3.90 3.54
C GLY A 53 -4.93 5.05 4.42
N GLN A 54 -5.13 6.31 4.00
CA GLN A 54 -4.75 7.51 4.74
C GLN A 54 -5.91 7.96 5.64
N ASN A 55 -6.42 7.05 6.47
CA ASN A 55 -7.65 7.24 7.25
C ASN A 55 -7.58 8.46 8.17
N LEU A 56 -6.42 8.70 8.78
CA LEU A 56 -6.22 9.83 9.69
C LEU A 56 -6.34 11.18 8.96
N LEU A 57 -5.76 11.28 7.76
CA LEU A 57 -5.89 12.48 6.92
C LEU A 57 -7.31 12.63 6.35
N GLY A 58 -8.05 11.53 6.16
CA GLY A 58 -9.46 11.55 5.76
C GLY A 58 -10.35 12.09 6.88
N ILE A 59 -10.18 11.60 8.11
CA ILE A 59 -10.92 12.06 9.29
C ILE A 59 -10.66 13.54 9.56
N LEU A 60 -9.39 13.97 9.55
CA LEU A 60 -9.05 15.38 9.74
C LEU A 60 -9.70 16.27 8.67
N TYR A 61 -9.76 15.79 7.44
CA TYR A 61 -10.42 16.51 6.34
C TYR A 61 -11.92 16.68 6.61
N VAL A 62 -12.63 15.62 6.98
CA VAL A 62 -14.06 15.66 7.32
C VAL A 62 -14.33 16.59 8.51
N CYS A 63 -13.51 16.49 9.56
CA CYS A 63 -13.65 17.30 10.77
C CYS A 63 -13.43 18.80 10.52
N CYS A 64 -12.63 19.20 9.53
CA CYS A 64 -12.46 20.61 9.16
C CYS A 64 -13.47 21.07 8.11
N PHE A 65 -13.82 20.20 7.16
CA PHE A 65 -14.64 20.55 6.01
C PHE A 65 -16.13 20.65 6.35
N ILE A 66 -16.66 19.76 7.19
CA ILE A 66 -18.06 19.81 7.64
C ILE A 66 -18.38 21.11 8.39
N PRO A 67 -17.65 21.52 9.45
CA PRO A 67 -17.96 22.77 10.15
C PRO A 67 -17.73 23.99 9.27
N TYR A 68 -16.74 23.98 8.37
CA TYR A 68 -16.57 25.04 7.37
C TYR A 68 -17.81 25.17 6.48
N TRP A 69 -18.36 24.05 5.99
CA TRP A 69 -19.59 24.02 5.21
C TRP A 69 -20.81 24.54 5.98
N ILE A 70 -20.98 24.12 7.23
CA ILE A 70 -22.09 24.55 8.08
C ILE A 70 -22.03 26.06 8.33
N VAL A 71 -20.88 26.58 8.72
CA VAL A 71 -20.69 28.02 8.97
C VAL A 71 -20.90 28.83 7.69
N SER A 72 -20.38 28.35 6.55
CA SER A 72 -20.54 29.03 5.27
C SER A 72 -22.00 29.07 4.80
N MET A 73 -22.76 27.98 5.01
CA MET A 73 -24.19 27.94 4.69
C MET A 73 -25.03 28.90 5.56
N VAL A 74 -24.76 28.98 6.86
CA VAL A 74 -25.50 29.85 7.78
C VAL A 74 -25.17 31.33 7.55
N LEU A 75 -23.90 31.65 7.25
CA LEU A 75 -23.42 33.03 7.20
C LEU A 75 -23.54 33.70 5.82
N PHE A 76 -23.45 32.92 4.72
CA PHE A 76 -23.33 33.47 3.36
C PHE A 76 -24.50 33.15 2.42
N PHE A 77 -25.62 32.58 2.90
CA PHE A 77 -26.86 32.42 2.13
C PHE A 77 -26.68 31.85 0.70
N GLY A 78 -25.80 30.86 0.52
CA GLY A 78 -25.72 30.13 -0.77
C GLY A 78 -24.56 30.49 -1.71
N ILE A 79 -23.55 31.27 -1.28
CA ILE A 79 -22.26 31.40 -2.00
C ILE A 79 -21.15 30.39 -1.55
N PRO A 80 -21.40 29.17 -1.03
CA PRO A 80 -20.31 28.27 -0.65
C PRO A 80 -19.77 27.41 -1.79
N LEU A 81 -20.26 27.50 -3.03
CA LEU A 81 -19.92 26.53 -4.09
C LEU A 81 -18.60 26.83 -4.82
N ILE A 82 -18.18 28.09 -4.92
CA ILE A 82 -17.02 28.48 -5.76
C ILE A 82 -15.70 27.99 -5.17
N PHE A 83 -15.45 28.26 -3.88
CA PHE A 83 -14.20 27.89 -3.23
C PHE A 83 -13.95 26.37 -3.16
N PRO A 84 -14.89 25.53 -2.68
CA PRO A 84 -14.70 24.08 -2.66
C PRO A 84 -14.68 23.48 -4.06
N PHE A 85 -15.31 24.09 -5.07
CA PHE A 85 -15.16 23.64 -6.46
C PHE A 85 -13.70 23.74 -6.93
N PHE A 86 -13.02 24.87 -6.69
CA PHE A 86 -11.60 25.00 -6.99
C PHE A 86 -10.73 24.01 -6.20
N VAL A 87 -11.01 23.79 -4.92
CA VAL A 87 -10.30 22.80 -4.10
C VAL A 87 -10.48 21.37 -4.66
N LEU A 88 -11.69 21.02 -5.09
CA LEU A 88 -12.00 19.70 -5.65
C LEU A 88 -11.28 19.46 -6.97
N VAL A 89 -11.23 20.48 -7.84
CA VAL A 89 -10.45 20.41 -9.09
C VAL A 89 -8.97 20.21 -8.80
N ILE A 90 -8.38 20.97 -7.86
CA ILE A 90 -6.97 20.81 -7.47
C ILE A 90 -6.73 19.41 -6.89
N GLU A 91 -7.56 18.94 -5.96
CA GLU A 91 -7.44 17.60 -5.37
C GLU A 91 -7.56 16.49 -6.42
N ALA A 92 -8.42 16.65 -7.43
CA ALA A 92 -8.54 15.70 -8.54
C ALA A 92 -7.24 15.58 -9.35
N PHE A 93 -6.50 16.67 -9.53
CA PHE A 93 -5.16 16.61 -10.14
C PHE A 93 -4.13 15.96 -9.20
N LEU A 94 -4.19 16.23 -7.89
CA LEU A 94 -3.23 15.69 -6.92
C LEU A 94 -3.44 14.20 -6.65
N VAL A 95 -4.66 13.66 -6.78
CA VAL A 95 -4.95 12.24 -6.49
C VAL A 95 -4.18 11.30 -7.42
N GLY A 96 -3.96 11.69 -8.67
CA GLY A 96 -3.16 10.92 -9.63
C GLY A 96 -1.72 10.70 -9.15
N GLY A 97 -1.09 11.76 -8.63
CA GLY A 97 0.24 11.69 -8.02
C GLY A 97 0.26 10.80 -6.76
N ARG A 98 -0.76 10.92 -5.90
CA ARG A 98 -0.83 10.16 -4.65
C ARG A 98 -1.05 8.67 -4.88
N VAL A 99 -1.88 8.28 -5.84
CA VAL A 99 -2.09 6.86 -6.19
C VAL A 99 -0.80 6.25 -6.73
N ARG A 100 -0.04 7.00 -7.54
CA ARG A 100 1.27 6.57 -8.02
C ARG A 100 2.23 6.31 -6.85
N SER A 101 2.38 7.26 -5.92
CA SER A 101 3.23 7.05 -4.74
C SER A 101 2.75 5.90 -3.85
N TYR A 102 1.44 5.69 -3.71
CA TYR A 102 0.92 4.54 -2.95
C TYR A 102 1.32 3.22 -3.60
N ASN A 103 1.15 3.10 -4.92
CA ASN A 103 1.50 1.90 -5.67
C ASN A 103 3.01 1.65 -5.67
N GLU A 104 3.83 2.70 -5.76
CA GLU A 104 5.30 2.60 -5.64
C GLU A 104 5.72 2.13 -4.24
N ASN A 105 5.14 2.69 -3.18
CA ASN A 105 5.41 2.27 -1.80
C ASN A 105 5.00 0.81 -1.56
N ALA A 106 3.86 0.38 -2.11
CA ALA A 106 3.44 -1.01 -2.05
C ALA A 106 4.45 -1.93 -2.76
N ALA A 107 4.94 -1.55 -3.94
CA ALA A 107 5.94 -2.32 -4.68
C ALA A 107 7.27 -2.47 -3.91
N ASN A 108 7.76 -1.39 -3.32
CA ASN A 108 9.00 -1.39 -2.53
C ASN A 108 8.88 -2.25 -1.25
N GLN A 109 7.70 -2.28 -0.62
CA GLN A 109 7.47 -3.15 0.54
C GLN A 109 7.46 -4.64 0.15
N ILE A 110 6.87 -5.00 -0.98
CA ILE A 110 6.86 -6.40 -1.44
C ILE A 110 8.27 -6.82 -1.85
N ALA A 111 9.00 -5.97 -2.57
CA ALA A 111 10.38 -6.25 -3.00
C ALA A 111 11.34 -6.43 -1.80
N SER A 112 11.24 -5.58 -0.77
CA SER A 112 12.07 -5.70 0.43
C SER A 112 11.76 -6.96 1.25
N LYS A 113 10.48 -7.34 1.37
CA LYS A 113 10.07 -8.60 1.99
C LYS A 113 10.61 -9.82 1.24
N LEU A 114 10.50 -9.82 -0.08
CA LEU A 114 10.99 -10.92 -0.93
C LEU A 114 12.52 -11.06 -0.83
N LYS A 115 13.24 -9.94 -0.85
CA LYS A 115 14.70 -9.92 -0.63
C LYS A 115 15.09 -10.45 0.76
N ALA A 116 14.30 -10.14 1.79
CA ALA A 116 14.52 -10.66 3.14
C ALA A 116 14.25 -12.18 3.23
N LEU A 117 13.17 -12.67 2.59
CA LEU A 117 12.86 -14.10 2.48
C LEU A 117 13.97 -14.85 1.73
N ARG A 118 14.46 -14.30 0.61
CA ARG A 118 15.60 -14.86 -0.14
C ARG A 118 16.85 -14.95 0.72
N LYS A 119 17.19 -13.87 1.43
CA LYS A 119 18.35 -13.85 2.35
C LYS A 119 18.23 -14.90 3.46
N GLY A 120 17.02 -15.20 3.94
CA GLY A 120 16.76 -16.26 4.92
C GLY A 120 16.83 -17.67 4.32
N ALA A 121 16.50 -17.83 3.04
CA ALA A 121 16.62 -19.10 2.32
C ALA A 121 18.06 -19.42 1.89
N ASP A 122 18.84 -18.38 1.54
CA ASP A 122 20.27 -18.46 1.20
C ASP A 122 21.19 -18.49 2.43
N ALA A 123 20.68 -18.14 3.62
CA ALA A 123 21.42 -18.34 4.85
C ALA A 123 21.70 -19.84 4.99
N PRO A 124 22.97 -20.27 5.18
CA PRO A 124 23.27 -21.68 5.33
C PRO A 124 22.36 -22.21 6.44
N ARG A 125 21.52 -23.20 6.12
CA ARG A 125 20.85 -24.01 7.14
C ARG A 125 21.97 -24.60 7.98
N THR A 126 22.39 -23.90 9.04
CA THR A 126 22.91 -24.57 10.21
C THR A 126 21.73 -25.39 10.66
N LEU A 127 21.75 -26.65 10.21
CA LEU A 127 20.85 -27.71 10.59
C LEU A 127 20.53 -27.49 12.07
N ASP A 128 19.24 -27.40 12.39
CA ASP A 128 18.81 -27.84 13.72
C ASP A 128 19.55 -29.16 13.97
N PRO A 129 20.25 -29.33 15.11
CA PRO A 129 20.78 -30.65 15.43
C PRO A 129 19.60 -31.61 15.35
N ALA A 130 19.74 -32.63 14.48
CA ALA A 130 18.73 -33.65 14.29
C ALA A 130 18.24 -34.16 15.65
N PRO A 131 16.97 -34.57 15.79
CA PRO A 131 16.54 -35.21 17.02
C PRO A 131 17.42 -36.45 17.20
N GLU A 132 18.32 -36.44 18.20
CA GLU A 132 19.07 -37.61 18.62
C GLU A 132 18.07 -38.64 19.13
N GLY A 133 17.65 -39.50 18.21
CA GLY A 133 16.64 -40.51 18.43
C GLY A 133 17.13 -41.85 17.89
N THR A 134 17.76 -42.60 18.79
CA THR A 134 17.69 -44.07 18.96
C THR A 134 18.67 -45.02 18.24
N ALA A 135 19.14 -45.95 19.07
CA ALA A 135 19.38 -47.39 18.81
C ALA A 135 20.77 -47.85 18.34
N GLY A 136 21.41 -48.71 19.16
CA GLY A 136 22.53 -49.54 18.71
C GLY A 136 23.48 -50.11 19.76
N ALA A 137 23.04 -50.48 20.97
CA ALA A 137 23.87 -51.28 21.90
C ALA A 137 23.15 -52.60 22.21
N HIS A 138 23.24 -53.52 21.27
CA HIS A 138 22.79 -54.90 21.40
C HIS A 138 23.95 -55.83 21.04
N GLU A 139 25.03 -55.82 21.83
CA GLU A 139 26.13 -56.79 21.65
C GLU A 139 26.91 -56.96 22.97
N ALA A 140 26.52 -57.98 23.76
CA ALA A 140 27.40 -58.71 24.67
C ALA A 140 26.60 -59.82 25.40
N ALA A 141 26.54 -60.98 24.77
CA ALA A 141 26.52 -62.31 25.39
C ALA A 141 27.62 -63.10 24.64
N PRO A 142 28.28 -64.12 25.20
CA PRO A 142 27.81 -65.06 26.24
C PRO A 142 28.56 -65.02 27.58
#